data_AF-A0A7C1VZL8-F1
#
_entry.id   AF-A0A7C1VZL8-F1
#
_cell.length_a   1.000
_cell.length_b   1.000
_cell.length_c   1.000
_cell.angle_alpha   90.00
_cell.angle_beta   90.00
_cell.angle_gamma   90.00
#
_symmetry.space_group_name_H-M   'P 1'
#
loop_
_entity.id
_entity.type
_entity.pdbx_description
1 polymer ?
#
loop_
_entity_poly.entity_id
_entity_poly.type
_entity_poly.pdbx_seq_one_letter_code
_entity_poly.pdbx_strand_id
1 'polypeptide(L)'
;MNSFNNLKVGTKIFSGFLIILVLMAVVGGLAIFQITRIDATVTDLADHLAKDQHLSDQMVSRILLVRFYANKYIRRQQPDDLNRFNEEFAHFEALLAEAGKEITKEERVKMLTTIKAGVQEYGKHFAKVTRLMDKRHKMLREELNVQGPLAEQKLEQLRESAFQAEDATASFYAGNAQRALLLMRLDAFKYLEEGKQQWIQKFKERYQEAQAAFKKLDAELQDATHRQLAQEAKAAVNLYHQGFTGLQADYARQNQIIENQLNVIGPQIRKTASKMSASVGTDFEATNQATHALVSYTWIELLITMSLAILVGLGLGFAISRSITTPLATLIGMSNKMVAGNLSQMVDIKSRDEMSQITLRQDEMGDIGRAFDALA
;
A
#
# COMPACT_ATOMS: atom_id res chain seq x y z
N MET A 1 24.97 46.72 -44.64
CA MET A 1 23.66 46.05 -44.80
C MET A 1 23.17 45.98 -46.26
N ASN A 2 24.04 46.02 -47.27
CA ASN A 2 23.62 46.00 -48.70
C ASN A 2 23.64 44.60 -49.35
N SER A 3 24.09 43.57 -48.65
CA SER A 3 24.25 42.22 -49.24
C SER A 3 22.91 41.51 -49.48
N PHE A 4 21.91 41.72 -48.62
CA PHE A 4 20.58 41.10 -48.77
C PHE A 4 19.83 41.64 -49.98
N ASN A 5 19.95 42.94 -50.26
CA ASN A 5 19.28 43.58 -51.39
C ASN A 5 19.82 43.10 -52.75
N ASN A 6 21.06 42.61 -52.79
CA ASN A 6 21.71 42.12 -54.00
C ASN A 6 21.48 40.63 -54.29
N LEU A 7 20.77 39.91 -53.40
CA LEU A 7 20.39 38.52 -53.66
C LEU A 7 19.29 38.45 -54.72
N LYS A 8 19.34 37.40 -55.55
CA LYS A 8 18.26 37.04 -56.48
C LYS A 8 16.92 36.88 -55.74
N VAL A 9 15.82 37.27 -56.38
CA VAL A 9 14.47 37.23 -55.77
C VAL A 9 14.11 35.82 -55.30
N GLY A 10 14.41 34.79 -56.11
CA GLY A 10 14.18 33.39 -55.74
C GLY A 10 14.94 32.97 -54.46
N THR A 11 16.19 33.41 -54.33
CA THR A 11 17.03 33.12 -53.15
C THR A 11 16.52 33.84 -51.91
N LYS A 12 15.99 35.07 -52.02
CA LYS A 12 15.38 35.81 -50.91
C LYS A 12 14.15 35.10 -50.36
N ILE A 13 13.25 34.65 -51.25
CA ILE A 13 12.04 33.92 -50.86
C ILE A 13 12.41 32.57 -50.24
N PHE A 14 13.27 31.79 -50.92
CA PHE A 14 13.68 30.47 -50.44
C PHE A 14 14.38 30.54 -49.08
N SER A 15 15.29 31.49 -48.88
CA SER A 15 15.98 31.66 -47.59
C SER A 15 15.02 32.05 -46.47
N GLY A 16 14.02 32.91 -46.73
CA GLY A 16 12.96 33.22 -45.77
C GLY A 16 12.16 31.99 -45.36
N PHE A 17 11.69 31.19 -46.34
CA PHE A 17 10.97 29.94 -46.06
C PHE A 17 11.85 28.91 -45.33
N LEU A 18 13.12 28.76 -45.72
CA LEU A 18 14.06 27.84 -45.08
C LEU A 18 14.27 28.22 -43.60
N ILE A 19 14.44 29.52 -43.28
CA ILE A 19 14.59 29.97 -41.90
C ILE A 19 13.32 29.67 -41.10
N ILE A 20 12.12 29.90 -41.66
CA ILE A 20 10.86 29.57 -40.99
C ILE A 20 10.77 28.06 -40.72
N LEU A 21 11.13 27.22 -41.69
CA LEU A 21 11.17 25.76 -41.51
C LEU A 21 12.15 25.33 -40.42
N VAL A 22 13.34 25.94 -40.37
CA VAL A 22 14.33 25.66 -39.31
C VAL A 22 13.80 26.10 -37.94
N LEU A 23 13.20 27.29 -37.84
CA LEU A 23 12.58 27.76 -36.59
C LEU A 23 11.45 26.82 -36.13
N MET A 24 10.61 26.37 -37.06
CA MET A 24 9.55 25.39 -36.78
C MET A 24 10.13 24.07 -36.30
N ALA A 25 11.20 23.57 -36.93
CA ALA A 25 11.88 22.36 -36.50
C ALA A 25 12.51 22.50 -35.10
N VAL A 26 13.10 23.65 -34.78
CA VAL A 26 13.65 23.94 -33.45
C VAL A 26 12.54 23.97 -32.39
N VAL A 27 11.44 24.68 -32.65
CA VAL A 27 10.29 24.72 -31.72
C VAL A 27 9.70 23.33 -31.51
N GLY A 28 9.48 22.59 -32.60
CA GLY A 28 8.97 21.21 -32.53
C GLY A 28 9.92 20.26 -31.79
N GLY A 29 11.22 20.35 -32.06
CA GLY A 29 12.24 19.55 -31.38
C GLY A 29 12.32 19.83 -29.88
N LEU A 30 12.28 21.12 -29.49
CA LEU A 30 12.23 21.52 -28.08
C LEU A 30 10.94 21.03 -27.42
N ALA A 31 9.78 21.16 -28.08
CA ALA A 31 8.52 20.66 -27.55
C ALA A 31 8.55 19.15 -27.29
N ILE A 32 9.07 18.36 -28.24
CA ILE A 32 9.22 16.90 -28.06
C ILE A 32 10.15 16.60 -26.89
N PHE A 33 11.31 17.25 -26.82
CA PHE A 33 12.28 17.03 -25.74
C PHE A 33 11.69 17.33 -24.36
N GLN A 34 10.90 18.41 -24.24
CA GLN A 34 10.24 18.77 -22.99
C GLN A 34 9.12 17.79 -22.62
N ILE A 35 8.32 17.35 -23.60
CA ILE A 35 7.30 16.31 -23.40
C ILE A 35 7.94 15.01 -22.92
N THR A 36 9.07 14.57 -23.48
CA THR A 36 9.75 13.34 -23.04
C THR A 36 10.24 13.43 -21.59
N ARG A 37 10.64 14.61 -21.10
CA ARG A 37 11.00 14.80 -19.69
C ARG A 37 9.80 14.68 -18.76
N ILE A 38 8.67 15.28 -19.17
CA ILE A 38 7.41 15.20 -18.42
C ILE A 38 6.91 13.75 -18.40
N ASP A 39 7.00 13.05 -19.53
CA ASP A 39 6.59 11.64 -19.66
C ASP A 39 7.35 10.74 -18.67
N ALA A 40 8.66 10.93 -18.54
CA ALA A 40 9.48 10.19 -17.57
C ALA A 40 9.04 10.43 -16.11
N THR A 41 8.75 11.68 -15.73
CA THR A 41 8.31 11.99 -14.35
C THR A 41 6.88 11.53 -14.07
N VAL A 42 6.00 11.60 -15.07
CA VAL A 42 4.62 11.09 -14.97
C VAL A 42 4.62 9.56 -14.86
N THR A 43 5.48 8.87 -15.62
CA THR A 43 5.66 7.41 -15.53
C THR A 43 6.15 7.02 -14.13
N ASP A 44 7.12 7.74 -13.57
CA ASP A 44 7.60 7.48 -12.20
C ASP A 44 6.48 7.67 -11.14
N LEU A 45 5.64 8.70 -11.30
CA LEU A 45 4.49 8.91 -10.43
C LEU A 45 3.42 7.82 -10.57
N ALA A 46 2.99 7.54 -11.80
CA ALA A 46 1.83 6.70 -12.09
C ALA A 46 2.14 5.20 -11.98
N ASP A 47 3.29 4.77 -12.50
CA ASP A 47 3.59 3.34 -12.66
C ASP A 47 4.47 2.79 -11.53
N HIS A 48 5.26 3.65 -10.87
CA HIS A 48 6.11 3.26 -9.75
C HIS A 48 5.55 3.73 -8.40
N LEU A 49 5.53 5.03 -8.14
CA LEU A 49 5.22 5.55 -6.80
C LEU A 49 3.76 5.31 -6.39
N ALA A 50 2.79 5.45 -7.29
CA ALA A 50 1.39 5.14 -6.98
C ALA A 50 1.18 3.65 -6.68
N LYS A 51 1.89 2.75 -7.38
CA LYS A 51 1.82 1.31 -7.15
C LYS A 51 2.48 0.93 -5.83
N ASP A 52 3.68 1.46 -5.55
CA ASP A 52 4.36 1.32 -4.25
C ASP A 52 3.46 1.80 -3.09
N GLN A 53 2.75 2.90 -3.30
CA GLN A 53 1.85 3.49 -2.30
C GLN A 53 0.67 2.55 -2.04
N HIS A 54 0.01 2.10 -3.12
CA HIS A 54 -1.11 1.17 -3.04
C HIS A 54 -0.73 -0.12 -2.30
N LEU A 55 0.40 -0.73 -2.66
CA LEU A 55 0.91 -1.93 -2.01
C LEU A 55 1.18 -1.68 -0.53
N SER A 56 1.84 -0.56 -0.19
CA SER A 56 2.16 -0.20 1.19
C SER A 56 0.90 -0.01 2.06
N ASP A 57 -0.12 0.67 1.53
CA ASP A 57 -1.39 0.90 2.21
C ASP A 57 -2.19 -0.40 2.39
N GLN A 58 -2.19 -1.26 1.37
CA GLN A 58 -2.80 -2.58 1.49
C GLN A 58 -2.11 -3.42 2.58
N MET A 59 -0.79 -3.35 2.74
CA MET A 59 -0.10 -4.09 3.81
C MET A 59 -0.57 -3.64 5.20
N VAL A 60 -0.82 -2.34 5.41
CA VAL A 60 -1.38 -1.81 6.65
C VAL A 60 -2.77 -2.38 6.92
N SER A 61 -3.64 -2.43 5.90
CA SER A 61 -4.98 -2.99 6.02
C SER A 61 -4.96 -4.50 6.28
N ARG A 62 -4.16 -5.26 5.53
CA ARG A 62 -4.08 -6.73 5.62
C ARG A 62 -3.62 -7.20 6.99
N ILE A 63 -2.60 -6.57 7.59
CA ILE A 63 -2.19 -6.94 8.95
C ILE A 63 -3.29 -6.68 9.98
N LEU A 64 -4.15 -5.67 9.78
CA LEU A 64 -5.28 -5.43 10.67
C LEU A 64 -6.33 -6.55 10.55
N LEU A 65 -6.65 -6.99 9.32
CA LEU A 65 -7.58 -8.11 9.09
C LEU A 65 -7.06 -9.43 9.65
N VAL A 66 -5.78 -9.76 9.40
CA VAL A 66 -5.13 -10.94 9.98
C VAL A 66 -5.21 -10.93 11.51
N ARG A 67 -4.88 -9.80 12.14
CA ARG A 67 -4.98 -9.65 13.60
C ARG A 67 -6.42 -9.71 14.09
N PHE A 68 -7.37 -9.16 13.33
CA PHE A 68 -8.78 -9.17 13.69
C PHE A 68 -9.30 -10.61 13.77
N TYR A 69 -9.09 -11.41 12.72
CA TYR A 69 -9.55 -12.81 12.70
C TYR A 69 -8.77 -13.70 13.67
N ALA A 70 -7.46 -13.46 13.87
CA ALA A 70 -6.70 -14.14 14.91
C ALA A 70 -7.30 -13.92 16.30
N ASN A 71 -7.57 -12.66 16.68
CA ASN A 71 -8.21 -12.33 17.96
C ASN A 71 -9.64 -12.86 18.06
N LYS A 72 -10.40 -12.80 16.97
CA LYS A 72 -11.76 -13.34 16.90
C LYS A 72 -11.77 -14.85 17.14
N TYR A 73 -10.85 -15.59 16.52
CA TYR A 73 -10.67 -17.02 16.76
C TYR A 73 -10.23 -17.31 18.20
N ILE A 74 -9.22 -16.60 18.73
CA ILE A 74 -8.76 -16.79 20.12
C ILE A 74 -9.91 -16.63 21.11
N ARG A 75 -10.80 -15.65 20.89
CA ARG A 75 -11.93 -15.36 21.77
C ARG A 75 -13.12 -16.31 21.56
N ARG A 76 -13.55 -16.51 20.31
CA ARG A 76 -14.79 -17.25 19.98
C ARG A 76 -14.57 -18.74 19.75
N GLN A 77 -13.35 -19.12 19.36
CA GLN A 77 -12.91 -20.50 19.13
C GLN A 77 -13.76 -21.22 18.06
N GLN A 78 -14.23 -20.47 17.06
CA GLN A 78 -15.08 -20.97 15.99
C GLN A 78 -14.24 -21.33 14.75
N PRO A 79 -14.49 -22.49 14.10
CA PRO A 79 -13.76 -22.89 12.90
C PRO A 79 -13.79 -21.84 11.78
N ASP A 80 -14.91 -21.14 11.60
CA ASP A 80 -15.05 -20.09 10.59
C ASP A 80 -14.07 -18.93 10.80
N ASP A 81 -13.77 -18.57 12.05
CA ASP A 81 -12.82 -17.51 12.36
C ASP A 81 -11.37 -17.93 12.02
N LEU A 82 -11.04 -19.21 12.20
CA LEU A 82 -9.75 -19.77 11.78
C LEU A 82 -9.64 -19.83 10.25
N ASN A 83 -10.71 -20.22 9.56
CA ASN A 83 -10.75 -20.24 8.10
C ASN A 83 -10.53 -18.83 7.53
N ARG A 84 -11.22 -17.82 8.09
CA ARG A 84 -11.03 -16.42 7.70
C ARG A 84 -9.64 -15.88 8.01
N PHE A 85 -9.04 -16.29 9.13
CA PHE A 85 -7.64 -16.00 9.41
C PHE A 85 -6.72 -16.56 8.31
N ASN A 86 -6.89 -17.85 7.95
CA ASN A 86 -6.05 -18.50 6.94
C ASN A 86 -6.19 -17.84 5.57
N GLU A 87 -7.40 -17.47 5.18
CA GLU A 87 -7.70 -16.74 3.94
C GLU A 87 -6.97 -15.37 3.90
N GLU A 88 -7.16 -14.53 4.94
CA GLU A 88 -6.51 -13.22 5.00
C GLU A 88 -4.98 -13.32 5.13
N PHE A 89 -4.48 -14.35 5.81
CA PHE A 89 -3.05 -14.61 5.90
C PHE A 89 -2.46 -14.95 4.53
N ALA A 90 -3.11 -15.82 3.77
CA ALA A 90 -2.70 -16.17 2.40
C ALA A 90 -2.76 -14.94 1.46
N HIS A 91 -3.80 -14.12 1.56
CA HIS A 91 -3.87 -12.85 0.82
C HIS A 91 -2.73 -11.90 1.18
N PHE A 92 -2.33 -11.85 2.45
CA PHE A 92 -1.21 -11.02 2.87
C PHE A 92 0.12 -11.56 2.35
N GLU A 93 0.35 -12.87 2.37
CA GLU A 93 1.55 -13.48 1.79
C GLU A 93 1.65 -13.23 0.28
N ALA A 94 0.54 -13.32 -0.46
CA ALA A 94 0.49 -13.01 -1.88
C ALA A 94 0.84 -11.54 -2.15
N LEU A 95 0.27 -10.60 -1.38
CA LEU A 95 0.60 -9.17 -1.47
C LEU A 95 2.10 -8.91 -1.22
N LEU A 96 2.69 -9.60 -0.24
CA LEU A 96 4.13 -9.46 0.05
C LEU A 96 5.01 -10.04 -1.06
N ALA A 97 4.55 -11.09 -1.73
CA ALA A 97 5.23 -11.65 -2.89
C ALA A 97 5.18 -10.67 -4.08
N GLU A 98 4.02 -10.06 -4.35
CA GLU A 98 3.85 -9.03 -5.37
C GLU A 98 4.73 -7.81 -5.08
N ALA A 99 4.65 -7.26 -3.85
CA ALA A 99 5.47 -6.12 -3.47
C ALA A 99 6.97 -6.39 -3.55
N GLY A 100 7.40 -7.65 -3.40
CA GLY A 100 8.80 -8.03 -3.59
C GLY A 100 9.30 -7.95 -5.03
N LYS A 101 8.40 -7.88 -6.02
CA LYS A 101 8.73 -7.71 -7.44
C LYS A 101 8.78 -6.24 -7.83
N GLU A 102 7.96 -5.42 -7.18
CA GLU A 102 7.73 -4.02 -7.55
C GLU A 102 8.61 -3.05 -6.76
N ILE A 103 8.73 -3.26 -5.44
CA ILE A 103 9.47 -2.35 -4.56
C ILE A 103 10.97 -2.62 -4.70
N THR A 104 11.69 -1.66 -5.29
CA THR A 104 13.13 -1.78 -5.57
C THR A 104 14.01 -0.87 -4.71
N LYS A 105 13.46 0.24 -4.17
CA LYS A 105 14.22 1.20 -3.34
C LYS A 105 14.81 0.50 -2.11
N GLU A 106 16.13 0.57 -1.93
CA GLU A 106 16.88 -0.20 -0.92
C GLU A 106 16.28 -0.09 0.50
N GLU A 107 15.95 1.14 0.91
CA GLU A 107 15.31 1.41 2.21
C GLU A 107 14.00 0.63 2.38
N ARG A 108 13.13 0.66 1.37
CA ARG A 108 11.82 0.00 1.39
C ARG A 108 11.94 -1.51 1.28
N VAL A 109 12.94 -2.02 0.55
CA VAL A 109 13.25 -3.46 0.52
C VAL A 109 13.62 -3.98 1.90
N LYS A 110 14.39 -3.22 2.71
CA LYS A 110 14.69 -3.58 4.10
C LYS A 110 13.43 -3.59 4.98
N MET A 111 12.54 -2.62 4.80
CA MET A 111 11.24 -2.58 5.50
C MET A 111 10.36 -3.76 5.11
N LEU A 112 10.23 -4.05 3.82
CA LEU A 112 9.47 -5.18 3.29
C LEU A 112 10.01 -6.52 3.79
N THR A 113 11.33 -6.68 3.85
CA THR A 113 11.97 -7.89 4.43
C THR A 113 11.60 -8.06 5.90
N THR A 114 11.62 -6.96 6.67
CA THR A 114 11.18 -6.96 8.08
C THR A 114 9.71 -7.35 8.22
N ILE A 115 8.84 -6.83 7.34
CA ILE A 115 7.41 -7.17 7.30
C ILE A 115 7.22 -8.66 6.99
N LYS A 116 7.89 -9.18 5.96
CA LYS A 116 7.84 -10.61 5.56
C LYS A 116 8.24 -11.53 6.70
N ALA A 117 9.37 -11.27 7.35
CA ALA A 117 9.82 -12.04 8.50
C ALA A 117 8.82 -11.98 9.66
N GLY A 118 8.28 -10.78 9.94
CA GLY A 118 7.25 -10.59 10.96
C GLY A 118 5.98 -11.39 10.67
N VAL A 119 5.48 -11.39 9.44
CA VAL A 119 4.28 -12.14 9.03
C VAL A 119 4.50 -13.63 9.18
N GLN A 120 5.65 -14.16 8.75
CA GLN A 120 6.00 -15.57 8.93
C GLN A 120 6.06 -15.98 10.41
N GLU A 121 6.73 -15.19 11.25
CA GLU A 121 6.77 -15.47 12.70
C GLU A 121 5.38 -15.37 13.33
N TYR A 122 4.57 -14.37 12.95
CA TYR A 122 3.19 -14.25 13.41
C TYR A 122 2.38 -15.51 13.09
N GLY A 123 2.45 -16.01 11.85
CA GLY A 123 1.80 -17.25 11.43
C GLY A 123 2.26 -18.47 12.23
N LYS A 124 3.57 -18.63 12.45
CA LYS A 124 4.14 -19.73 13.27
C LYS A 124 3.65 -19.68 14.72
N HIS A 125 3.62 -18.50 15.33
CA HIS A 125 3.15 -18.33 16.71
C HIS A 125 1.64 -18.57 16.81
N PHE A 126 0.86 -18.09 15.85
CA PHE A 126 -0.57 -18.34 15.80
C PHE A 126 -0.88 -19.84 15.62
N ALA A 127 -0.14 -20.54 14.77
CA ALA A 127 -0.27 -21.99 14.62
C ALA A 127 0.11 -22.78 15.90
N LYS A 128 0.99 -22.23 16.77
CA LYS A 128 1.23 -22.81 18.11
C LYS A 128 0.01 -22.61 19.02
N VAL A 129 -0.61 -21.43 18.97
CA VAL A 129 -1.83 -21.13 19.74
C VAL A 129 -2.98 -22.05 19.31
N THR A 130 -3.22 -22.23 18.01
CA THR A 130 -4.28 -23.13 17.52
C THR A 130 -4.09 -24.56 18.01
N ARG A 131 -2.87 -25.11 17.92
CA ARG A 131 -2.56 -26.46 18.45
C ARG A 131 -2.80 -26.59 19.96
N LEU A 132 -2.45 -25.56 20.74
CA LEU A 132 -2.70 -25.56 22.19
C LEU A 132 -4.21 -25.52 22.48
N MET A 133 -4.98 -24.75 21.71
CA MET A 133 -6.43 -24.70 21.81
C MET A 133 -7.08 -26.04 21.45
N ASP A 134 -6.64 -26.69 20.37
CA ASP A 134 -7.13 -28.01 19.95
C ASP A 134 -6.87 -29.07 21.02
N LYS A 135 -5.64 -29.10 21.56
CA LYS A 135 -5.28 -30.00 22.66
C LYS A 135 -6.14 -29.73 23.88
N ARG A 136 -6.39 -28.46 24.22
CA ARG A 136 -7.26 -28.09 25.33
C ARG A 136 -8.69 -28.55 25.11
N HIS A 137 -9.25 -28.36 23.93
CA HIS A 137 -10.60 -28.82 23.59
C HIS A 137 -10.72 -30.34 23.70
N LYS A 138 -9.70 -31.06 23.24
CA LYS A 138 -9.65 -32.52 23.35
C LYS A 138 -9.69 -32.96 24.81
N MET A 139 -8.80 -32.44 25.65
CA MET A 139 -8.76 -32.71 27.10
C MET A 139 -10.06 -32.35 27.82
N LEU A 140 -10.67 -31.21 27.46
CA LEU A 140 -11.96 -30.81 28.02
C LEU A 140 -13.05 -31.83 27.70
N ARG A 141 -13.15 -32.28 26.44
CA ARG A 141 -14.18 -33.22 26.00
C ARG A 141 -13.94 -34.65 26.49
N GLU A 142 -12.71 -35.13 26.42
CA GLU A 142 -12.37 -36.54 26.65
C GLU A 142 -12.05 -36.85 28.11
N GLU A 143 -11.59 -35.87 28.89
CA GLU A 143 -11.22 -36.07 30.30
C GLU A 143 -12.15 -35.30 31.23
N LEU A 144 -12.12 -33.96 31.22
CA LEU A 144 -12.81 -33.18 32.26
C LEU A 144 -14.34 -33.34 32.20
N ASN A 145 -14.92 -33.32 31.00
CA ASN A 145 -16.37 -33.51 30.79
C ASN A 145 -16.82 -34.97 30.89
N VAL A 146 -15.89 -35.92 31.09
CA VAL A 146 -16.20 -37.33 31.35
C VAL A 146 -16.07 -37.61 32.85
N GLN A 147 -14.91 -37.26 33.42
CA GLN A 147 -14.56 -37.57 34.80
C GLN A 147 -15.32 -36.72 35.81
N GLY A 148 -15.59 -35.44 35.50
CA GLY A 148 -16.37 -34.56 36.37
C GLY A 148 -17.80 -35.07 36.60
N PRO A 149 -18.59 -35.34 35.55
CA PRO A 149 -19.91 -35.95 35.68
C PRO A 149 -19.89 -37.37 36.26
N LEU A 150 -18.90 -38.20 35.90
CA LEU A 150 -18.78 -39.54 36.47
C LEU A 150 -18.58 -39.49 38.00
N ALA A 151 -17.67 -38.65 38.48
CA ALA A 151 -17.43 -38.48 39.91
C ALA A 151 -18.68 -37.96 40.63
N GLU A 152 -19.39 -37.00 40.02
CA GLU A 152 -20.63 -36.44 40.56
C GLU A 152 -21.73 -37.52 40.68
N GLN A 153 -21.96 -38.29 39.61
CA GLN A 153 -22.91 -39.39 39.60
C GLN A 153 -22.60 -40.46 40.67
N LYS A 154 -21.33 -40.83 40.83
CA LYS A 154 -20.91 -41.84 41.81
C LYS A 154 -21.05 -41.36 43.25
N LEU A 155 -20.76 -40.08 43.50
CA LEU A 155 -20.98 -39.45 44.80
C LEU A 155 -22.46 -39.34 45.13
N GLU A 156 -23.31 -39.04 44.14
CA GLU A 156 -24.75 -38.98 44.34
C GLU A 156 -25.33 -40.35 44.66
N GLN A 157 -24.96 -41.39 43.89
CA GLN A 157 -25.35 -42.78 44.15
C GLN A 157 -24.95 -43.21 45.57
N LEU A 158 -23.70 -42.92 45.98
CA LEU A 158 -23.21 -43.21 47.32
C LEU A 158 -24.01 -42.46 48.38
N ARG A 159 -24.28 -41.17 48.17
CA ARG A 159 -24.99 -40.30 49.12
C ARG A 159 -26.42 -40.80 49.34
N GLU A 160 -27.12 -41.14 48.27
CA GLU A 160 -28.49 -41.65 48.31
C GLU A 160 -28.57 -43.06 48.91
N SER A 161 -27.73 -43.99 48.47
CA SER A 161 -27.74 -45.36 49.01
C SER A 161 -27.33 -45.40 50.48
N ALA A 162 -26.36 -44.58 50.88
CA ALA A 162 -25.99 -44.43 52.29
C ALA A 162 -27.13 -43.86 53.13
N PHE A 163 -27.87 -42.89 52.60
CA PHE A 163 -29.03 -42.33 53.30
C PHE A 163 -30.12 -43.39 53.49
N GLN A 164 -30.42 -44.21 52.48
CA GLN A 164 -31.39 -45.31 52.58
C GLN A 164 -30.94 -46.41 53.55
N ALA A 165 -29.62 -46.60 53.69
CA ALA A 165 -29.03 -47.54 54.64
C ALA A 165 -28.87 -46.95 56.06
N GLU A 166 -29.40 -45.74 56.32
CA GLU A 166 -29.25 -44.99 57.58
C GLU A 166 -27.78 -44.71 57.97
N ASP A 167 -26.85 -44.77 57.01
CA ASP A 167 -25.44 -44.41 57.17
C ASP A 167 -25.25 -42.90 56.96
N ALA A 168 -25.59 -42.15 58.00
CA ALA A 168 -25.47 -40.68 57.99
C ALA A 168 -24.03 -40.21 57.77
N THR A 169 -23.04 -40.97 58.24
CA THR A 169 -21.62 -40.64 58.10
C THR A 169 -21.18 -40.71 56.65
N ALA A 170 -21.50 -41.81 55.95
CA ALA A 170 -21.20 -41.96 54.54
C ALA A 170 -21.95 -40.93 53.69
N SER A 171 -23.24 -40.71 53.96
CA SER A 171 -24.03 -39.71 53.22
C SER A 171 -23.45 -38.29 53.39
N PHE A 172 -23.07 -37.92 54.61
CA PHE A 172 -22.46 -36.62 54.90
C PHE A 172 -21.12 -36.42 54.19
N TYR A 173 -20.19 -37.37 54.29
CA TYR A 173 -18.88 -37.23 53.66
C TYR A 173 -18.94 -37.35 52.12
N ALA A 174 -19.88 -38.13 51.57
CA ALA A 174 -20.17 -38.12 50.13
C ALA A 174 -20.65 -36.74 49.67
N GLY A 175 -21.55 -36.09 50.42
CA GLY A 175 -21.99 -34.73 50.15
C GLY A 175 -20.86 -33.70 50.21
N ASN A 176 -19.95 -33.80 51.17
CA ASN A 176 -18.78 -32.92 51.25
C ASN A 176 -17.83 -33.10 50.05
N ALA A 177 -17.60 -34.35 49.62
CA ALA A 177 -16.81 -34.64 48.42
C ALA A 177 -17.49 -34.09 47.16
N GLN A 178 -18.80 -34.24 47.02
CA GLN A 178 -19.58 -33.73 45.89
C GLN A 178 -19.52 -32.20 45.83
N ARG A 179 -19.69 -31.53 46.97
CA ARG A 179 -19.52 -30.08 47.07
C ARG A 179 -18.14 -29.63 46.63
N ALA A 180 -17.09 -30.27 47.14
CA ALA A 180 -15.71 -29.94 46.78
C ALA A 180 -15.46 -30.13 45.28
N LEU A 181 -15.94 -31.23 44.68
CA LEU A 181 -15.88 -31.48 43.25
C LEU A 181 -16.58 -30.40 42.42
N LEU A 182 -17.79 -29.98 42.80
CA LEU A 182 -18.52 -28.93 42.08
C LEU A 182 -17.77 -27.59 42.11
N LEU A 183 -17.13 -27.27 43.24
CA LEU A 183 -16.27 -26.09 43.33
C LEU A 183 -14.98 -26.23 42.53
N MET A 184 -14.36 -27.42 42.49
CA MET A 184 -13.24 -27.68 41.59
C MET A 184 -13.63 -27.44 40.12
N ARG A 185 -14.83 -27.87 39.72
CA ARG A 185 -15.34 -27.65 38.36
C ARG A 185 -15.55 -26.16 38.06
N LEU A 186 -16.07 -25.41 39.03
CA LEU A 186 -16.21 -23.96 38.94
C LEU A 186 -14.87 -23.24 38.84
N ASP A 187 -13.92 -23.56 39.72
CA ASP A 187 -12.59 -22.95 39.73
C ASP A 187 -11.81 -23.26 38.44
N ALA A 188 -11.93 -24.48 37.92
CA ALA A 188 -11.36 -24.85 36.63
C ALA A 188 -11.96 -24.03 35.48
N PHE A 189 -13.28 -23.90 35.43
CA PHE A 189 -13.95 -23.06 34.44
C PHE A 189 -13.49 -21.60 34.52
N LYS A 190 -13.44 -21.04 35.74
CA LYS A 190 -12.97 -19.67 35.99
C LYS A 190 -11.52 -19.46 35.58
N TYR A 191 -10.65 -20.44 35.80
CA TYR A 191 -9.28 -20.37 35.30
C TYR A 191 -9.21 -20.37 33.77
N LEU A 192 -10.00 -21.20 33.10
CA LEU A 192 -10.00 -21.28 31.63
C LEU A 192 -10.64 -20.06 30.96
N GLU A 193 -11.49 -19.33 31.69
CA GLU A 193 -12.08 -18.06 31.26
C GLU A 193 -11.12 -16.88 31.50
N GLU A 194 -10.54 -16.77 32.71
CA GLU A 194 -9.82 -15.56 33.14
C GLU A 194 -8.29 -15.71 33.15
N GLY A 195 -7.76 -16.93 33.21
CA GLY A 195 -6.33 -17.22 33.30
C GLY A 195 -5.63 -16.85 34.60
N LYS A 196 -6.37 -16.47 35.65
CA LYS A 196 -5.79 -15.98 36.91
C LYS A 196 -5.32 -17.10 37.83
N GLN A 197 -4.12 -16.94 38.38
CA GLN A 197 -3.50 -17.89 39.31
C GLN A 197 -4.33 -18.16 40.57
N GLN A 198 -5.14 -17.19 41.01
CA GLN A 198 -6.04 -17.38 42.16
C GLN A 198 -6.98 -18.58 42.02
N TRP A 199 -7.41 -18.89 40.79
CA TRP A 199 -8.35 -19.99 40.53
C TRP A 199 -7.65 -21.35 40.59
N ILE A 200 -6.37 -21.42 40.22
CA ILE A 200 -5.54 -22.62 40.41
C ILE A 200 -5.37 -22.91 41.90
N GLN A 201 -5.11 -21.86 42.70
CA GLN A 201 -4.94 -22.02 44.14
C GLN A 201 -6.22 -22.53 44.82
N LYS A 202 -7.37 -21.91 44.50
CA LYS A 202 -8.68 -22.39 44.97
C LYS A 202 -8.96 -23.82 44.53
N PHE A 203 -8.71 -24.16 43.25
CA PHE A 203 -8.86 -25.51 42.73
C PHE A 203 -8.08 -26.54 43.57
N LYS A 204 -6.82 -26.23 43.90
CA LYS A 204 -5.97 -27.08 44.73
C LYS A 204 -6.52 -27.25 46.15
N GLU A 205 -7.03 -26.19 46.75
CA GLU A 205 -7.69 -26.24 48.06
C GLU A 205 -8.94 -27.13 48.02
N ARG A 206 -9.80 -26.97 47.00
CA ARG A 206 -11.00 -27.82 46.82
C ARG A 206 -10.65 -29.28 46.57
N TYR A 207 -9.57 -29.54 45.84
CA TYR A 207 -9.07 -30.90 45.68
C TYR A 207 -8.63 -31.51 47.01
N GLN A 208 -7.95 -30.74 47.88
CA GLN A 208 -7.57 -31.21 49.22
C GLN A 208 -8.79 -31.46 50.10
N GLU A 209 -9.83 -30.61 50.02
CA GLU A 209 -11.11 -30.83 50.70
C GLU A 209 -11.78 -32.14 50.25
N ALA A 210 -11.82 -32.40 48.93
CA ALA A 210 -12.35 -33.64 48.38
C ALA A 210 -11.56 -34.87 48.89
N GLN A 211 -10.24 -34.79 48.90
CA GLN A 211 -9.38 -35.88 49.40
C GLN A 211 -9.56 -36.14 50.90
N ALA A 212 -9.77 -35.09 51.69
CA ALA A 212 -10.07 -35.23 53.12
C ALA A 212 -11.41 -35.95 53.34
N ALA A 213 -12.43 -35.63 52.53
CA ALA A 213 -13.72 -36.34 52.57
C ALA A 213 -13.59 -37.81 52.14
N PHE A 214 -12.84 -38.11 51.07
CA PHE A 214 -12.57 -39.50 50.66
C PHE A 214 -11.79 -40.27 51.72
N LYS A 215 -10.83 -39.64 52.41
CA LYS A 215 -10.10 -40.29 53.51
C LYS A 215 -11.03 -40.68 54.66
N LYS A 216 -12.07 -39.89 54.93
CA LYS A 216 -13.09 -40.23 55.94
C LYS A 216 -13.99 -41.37 55.45
N LEU A 217 -14.44 -41.33 54.20
CA LEU A 217 -15.19 -42.44 53.61
C LEU A 217 -14.40 -43.75 53.62
N ASP A 218 -13.12 -43.73 53.25
CA ASP A 218 -12.25 -44.91 53.24
C ASP A 218 -12.07 -45.53 54.64
N ALA A 219 -12.17 -44.73 55.71
CA ALA A 219 -12.01 -45.19 57.09
C ALA A 219 -13.30 -45.75 57.69
N GLU A 220 -14.45 -45.20 57.32
CA GLU A 220 -15.75 -45.49 57.96
C GLU A 220 -16.59 -46.51 57.16
N LEU A 221 -16.40 -46.63 55.85
CA LEU A 221 -17.24 -47.48 54.99
C LEU A 221 -17.00 -48.98 55.18
N GLN A 222 -18.04 -49.68 55.66
CA GLN A 222 -18.05 -51.13 55.81
C GLN A 222 -18.77 -51.87 54.67
N ASP A 223 -19.77 -51.22 54.06
CA ASP A 223 -20.50 -51.80 52.93
C ASP A 223 -19.65 -51.88 51.66
N ALA A 224 -19.71 -53.03 50.96
CA ALA A 224 -18.90 -53.27 49.78
C ALA A 224 -19.30 -52.38 48.60
N THR A 225 -20.61 -52.12 48.43
CA THR A 225 -21.14 -51.27 47.37
C THR A 225 -20.74 -49.82 47.59
N HIS A 226 -20.89 -49.32 48.82
CA HIS A 226 -20.47 -47.97 49.18
C HIS A 226 -18.96 -47.76 49.00
N ARG A 227 -18.14 -48.73 49.41
CA ARG A 227 -16.69 -48.68 49.17
C ARG A 227 -16.36 -48.61 47.68
N GLN A 228 -17.03 -49.41 46.85
CA GLN A 228 -16.83 -49.38 45.41
C GLN A 228 -17.19 -48.02 44.82
N LEU A 229 -18.37 -47.47 45.16
CA LEU A 229 -18.80 -46.14 44.69
C LEU A 229 -17.83 -45.04 45.12
N ALA A 230 -17.36 -45.07 46.37
CA ALA A 230 -16.38 -44.11 46.88
C ALA A 230 -15.04 -44.20 46.13
N GLN A 231 -14.55 -45.42 45.85
CA GLN A 231 -13.29 -45.62 45.12
C GLN A 231 -13.41 -45.17 43.66
N GLU A 232 -14.52 -45.48 42.98
CA GLU A 232 -14.78 -45.03 41.61
C GLU A 232 -14.88 -43.50 41.54
N ALA A 233 -15.60 -42.88 42.48
CA ALA A 233 -15.67 -41.43 42.60
C ALA A 233 -14.29 -40.80 42.83
N LYS A 234 -13.50 -41.33 43.77
CA LYS A 234 -12.16 -40.86 44.09
C LYS A 234 -11.23 -40.96 42.88
N ALA A 235 -11.28 -42.07 42.15
CA ALA A 235 -10.51 -42.26 40.93
C ALA A 235 -10.87 -41.20 39.87
N ALA A 236 -12.17 -40.96 39.65
CA ALA A 236 -12.64 -39.95 38.72
C ALA A 236 -12.23 -38.52 39.15
N VAL A 237 -12.30 -38.17 40.45
CA VAL A 237 -11.79 -36.88 40.96
C VAL A 237 -10.28 -36.73 40.73
N ASN A 238 -9.49 -37.80 40.93
CA ASN A 238 -8.05 -37.78 40.68
C ASN A 238 -7.73 -37.56 39.21
N LEU A 239 -8.41 -38.25 38.31
CA LEU A 239 -8.25 -38.08 36.87
C LEU A 239 -8.67 -36.67 36.44
N TYR A 240 -9.76 -36.13 37.00
CA TYR A 240 -10.18 -34.75 36.76
C TYR A 240 -9.11 -33.74 37.20
N HIS A 241 -8.52 -33.91 38.38
CA HIS A 241 -7.42 -33.09 38.87
C HIS A 241 -6.18 -33.17 37.96
N GLN A 242 -5.81 -34.38 37.53
CA GLN A 242 -4.67 -34.59 36.62
C GLN A 242 -4.89 -33.92 35.27
N GLY A 243 -6.08 -34.10 34.66
CA GLY A 243 -6.43 -33.46 33.39
C GLY A 243 -6.38 -31.94 33.48
N PHE A 244 -6.94 -31.35 34.55
CA PHE A 244 -6.86 -29.90 34.75
C PHE A 244 -5.43 -29.39 34.97
N THR A 245 -4.62 -30.12 35.75
CA THR A 245 -3.21 -29.76 35.98
C THR A 245 -2.40 -29.79 34.67
N GLY A 246 -2.67 -30.77 33.80
CA GLY A 246 -2.06 -30.85 32.48
C GLY A 246 -2.42 -29.67 31.57
N LEU A 247 -3.65 -29.15 31.68
CA LEU A 247 -4.13 -27.99 30.93
C LEU A 247 -3.53 -26.66 31.38
N GLN A 248 -3.17 -26.54 32.66
CA GLN A 248 -2.66 -25.31 33.24
C GLN A 248 -1.40 -24.79 32.50
N ALA A 249 -0.43 -25.66 32.27
CA ALA A 249 0.82 -25.29 31.63
C ALA A 249 0.61 -24.86 30.16
N ASP A 250 -0.27 -25.56 29.45
CA ASP A 250 -0.60 -25.26 28.06
C ASP A 250 -1.35 -23.94 27.93
N TYR A 251 -2.29 -23.66 28.86
CA TYR A 251 -3.01 -22.39 28.90
C TYR A 251 -2.09 -21.21 29.22
N ALA A 252 -1.20 -21.37 30.21
CA ALA A 252 -0.20 -20.34 30.53
C ALA A 252 0.73 -20.05 29.34
N ARG A 253 1.19 -21.10 28.65
CA ARG A 253 2.00 -20.98 27.44
C ARG A 253 1.24 -20.29 26.31
N GLN A 254 -0.04 -20.61 26.12
CA GLN A 254 -0.89 -19.93 25.15
C GLN A 254 -0.93 -18.42 25.40
N ASN A 255 -1.19 -18.01 26.64
CA ASN A 255 -1.26 -16.59 27.00
C ASN A 255 0.08 -15.88 26.83
N GLN A 256 1.20 -16.53 27.16
CA GLN A 256 2.53 -15.97 26.90
C GLN A 256 2.80 -15.74 25.41
N ILE A 257 2.39 -16.67 24.53
CA ILE A 257 2.53 -16.49 23.08
C ILE A 257 1.67 -15.32 22.60
N ILE A 258 0.43 -15.21 23.10
CA ILE A 258 -0.47 -14.12 22.73
C ILE A 258 0.13 -12.77 23.15
N GLU A 259 0.49 -12.61 24.42
CA GLU A 259 0.93 -11.33 24.98
C GLU A 259 2.34 -10.93 24.51
N ASN A 260 3.29 -11.86 24.55
CA ASN A 260 4.69 -11.51 24.32
C ASN A 260 5.12 -11.65 22.86
N GLN A 261 4.31 -12.30 22.01
CA GLN A 261 4.67 -12.55 20.61
C GLN A 261 3.63 -11.95 19.68
N LEU A 262 2.38 -12.42 19.68
CA LEU A 262 1.36 -11.94 18.73
C LEU A 262 1.01 -10.45 18.95
N ASN A 263 0.86 -10.02 20.21
CA ASN A 263 0.57 -8.64 20.59
C ASN A 263 1.76 -7.69 20.40
N VAL A 264 2.96 -8.21 20.13
CA VAL A 264 4.17 -7.44 19.85
C VAL A 264 4.46 -7.38 18.34
N ILE A 265 4.50 -8.55 17.70
CA ILE A 265 4.82 -8.70 16.27
C ILE A 265 3.77 -8.01 15.40
N GLY A 266 2.47 -8.20 15.69
CA GLY A 266 1.40 -7.61 14.90
C GLY A 266 1.48 -6.08 14.79
N PRO A 267 1.61 -5.34 15.92
CA PRO A 267 1.84 -3.89 15.89
C PRO A 267 3.15 -3.48 15.23
N GLN A 268 4.23 -4.27 15.38
CA GLN A 268 5.51 -3.95 14.73
C GLN A 268 5.42 -4.06 13.21
N ILE A 269 4.75 -5.10 12.68
CA ILE A 269 4.48 -5.24 11.24
C ILE A 269 3.72 -4.01 10.74
N ARG A 270 2.62 -3.64 11.42
CA ARG A 270 1.80 -2.46 11.06
C ARG A 270 2.64 -1.18 11.07
N LYS A 271 3.47 -0.98 12.10
CA LYS A 271 4.34 0.20 12.23
C LYS A 271 5.33 0.28 11.08
N THR A 272 5.96 -0.84 10.71
CA THR A 272 6.89 -0.89 9.58
C THR A 272 6.18 -0.64 8.24
N ALA A 273 5.00 -1.24 8.03
CA ALA A 273 4.20 -1.00 6.83
C ALA A 273 3.77 0.48 6.70
N SER A 274 3.36 1.11 7.82
CA SER A 274 3.00 2.53 7.86
C SER A 274 4.21 3.45 7.61
N LYS A 275 5.39 3.11 8.12
CA LYS A 275 6.63 3.83 7.79
C LYS A 275 6.98 3.73 6.30
N MET A 276 6.78 2.56 5.71
CA MET A 276 7.00 2.35 4.29
C MET A 276 6.03 3.18 3.45
N SER A 277 4.73 3.16 3.77
CA SER A 277 3.72 4.03 3.14
C SER A 277 4.10 5.51 3.27
N ALA A 278 4.54 5.97 4.45
CA ALA A 278 4.99 7.35 4.62
C ALA A 278 6.23 7.70 3.77
N SER A 279 7.20 6.77 3.66
CA SER A 279 8.38 6.92 2.79
C SER A 279 8.01 7.01 1.31
N VAL A 280 6.98 6.27 0.87
CA VAL A 280 6.44 6.39 -0.50
C VAL A 280 5.73 7.72 -0.68
N GLY A 281 4.87 8.10 0.26
CA GLY A 281 4.15 9.38 0.22
C GLY A 281 5.09 10.59 0.13
N THR A 282 6.21 10.59 0.87
CA THR A 282 7.22 11.67 0.79
C THR A 282 7.84 11.77 -0.61
N ASP A 283 8.24 10.64 -1.22
CA ASP A 283 8.78 10.65 -2.58
C ASP A 283 7.71 11.06 -3.60
N PHE A 284 6.47 10.57 -3.44
CA PHE A 284 5.34 10.92 -4.30
C PHE A 284 5.06 12.42 -4.29
N GLU A 285 4.99 13.04 -3.11
CA GLU A 285 4.78 14.49 -2.98
C GLU A 285 5.94 15.29 -3.60
N ALA A 286 7.19 14.86 -3.36
CA ALA A 286 8.36 15.51 -3.92
C ALA A 286 8.40 15.44 -5.46
N THR A 287 8.17 14.26 -6.04
CA THR A 287 8.13 14.06 -7.51
C THR A 287 6.94 14.80 -8.12
N ASN A 288 5.78 14.84 -7.45
CA ASN A 288 4.61 15.58 -7.92
C ASN A 288 4.88 17.09 -7.96
N GLN A 289 5.49 17.66 -6.90
CA GLN A 289 5.90 19.06 -6.89
C GLN A 289 6.93 19.37 -7.97
N ALA A 290 7.93 18.52 -8.15
CA ALA A 290 8.93 18.65 -9.21
C ALA A 290 8.31 18.60 -10.61
N THR A 291 7.30 17.74 -10.82
CA THR A 291 6.56 17.63 -12.08
C THR A 291 5.75 18.89 -12.35
N HIS A 292 5.04 19.44 -11.36
CA HIS A 292 4.32 20.71 -11.51
C HIS A 292 5.26 21.88 -11.85
N ALA A 293 6.42 21.94 -11.21
CA ALA A 293 7.45 22.94 -11.51
C ALA A 293 7.97 22.76 -12.94
N LEU A 294 8.32 21.53 -13.35
CA LEU A 294 8.79 21.21 -14.69
C LEU A 294 7.77 21.65 -15.76
N VAL A 295 6.50 21.28 -15.60
CA VAL A 295 5.41 21.70 -16.50
C VAL A 295 5.33 23.23 -16.59
N SER A 296 5.41 23.93 -15.45
CA SER A 296 5.33 25.40 -15.42
C SER A 296 6.49 26.06 -16.17
N TYR A 297 7.72 25.58 -15.97
CA TYR A 297 8.88 26.05 -16.74
C TYR A 297 8.75 25.75 -18.23
N THR A 298 8.24 24.56 -18.58
CA THR A 298 8.01 24.15 -19.96
C THR A 298 7.05 25.08 -20.70
N TRP A 299 5.96 25.46 -20.06
CA TRP A 299 5.01 26.43 -20.64
C TRP A 299 5.68 27.76 -20.94
N ILE A 300 6.47 28.30 -20.02
CA ILE A 300 7.14 29.60 -20.18
C ILE A 300 8.20 29.53 -21.29
N GLU A 301 9.04 28.48 -21.32
CA GLU A 301 10.08 28.31 -22.35
C GLU A 301 9.48 28.16 -23.75
N LEU A 302 8.41 27.38 -23.92
CA LEU A 302 7.73 27.23 -25.20
C LEU A 302 7.07 28.53 -25.64
N LEU A 303 6.42 29.27 -24.73
CA LEU A 303 5.82 30.56 -25.04
C LEU A 303 6.87 31.59 -25.50
N ILE A 304 8.01 31.68 -24.81
CA ILE A 304 9.10 32.58 -25.19
C ILE A 304 9.68 32.18 -26.55
N THR A 305 9.98 30.90 -26.76
CA THR A 305 10.58 30.41 -28.01
C THR A 305 9.63 30.60 -29.20
N MET A 306 8.34 30.30 -29.00
CA MET A 306 7.30 30.51 -30.02
C MET A 306 7.12 32.00 -30.34
N SER A 307 7.08 32.86 -29.31
CA SER A 307 6.97 34.31 -29.51
C SER A 307 8.16 34.86 -30.28
N LEU A 308 9.38 34.42 -29.96
CA LEU A 308 10.60 34.80 -30.69
C LEU A 308 10.56 34.31 -32.14
N ALA A 309 10.13 33.06 -32.38
CA ALA A 309 10.00 32.52 -33.73
C ALA A 309 8.98 33.29 -34.58
N ILE A 310 7.84 33.69 -33.98
CA ILE A 310 6.83 34.53 -34.64
C ILE A 310 7.39 35.91 -34.95
N LEU A 311 8.07 36.57 -34.01
CA LEU A 311 8.67 37.89 -34.21
C LEU A 311 9.73 37.87 -35.33
N VAL A 312 10.58 36.83 -35.36
CA VAL A 312 11.58 36.64 -36.43
C VAL A 312 10.88 36.37 -37.76
N GLY A 313 9.84 35.53 -37.79
CA GLY A 313 9.06 35.24 -39.00
C GLY A 313 8.37 36.49 -39.56
N LEU A 314 7.73 37.29 -38.73
CA LEU A 314 7.11 38.57 -39.11
C LEU A 314 8.16 39.57 -39.60
N GLY A 315 9.30 39.67 -38.90
CA GLY A 315 10.40 40.55 -39.29
C GLY A 315 10.99 40.18 -40.65
N LEU A 316 11.23 38.89 -40.90
CA LEU A 316 11.70 38.39 -42.19
C LEU A 316 10.65 38.60 -43.29
N GLY A 317 9.38 38.31 -43.01
CA GLY A 317 8.29 38.52 -43.95
C GLY A 317 8.16 39.99 -44.35
N PHE A 318 8.23 40.90 -43.37
CA PHE A 318 8.23 42.34 -43.62
C PHE A 318 9.46 42.79 -44.41
N ALA A 319 10.65 42.31 -44.05
CA ALA A 319 11.90 42.65 -44.74
C ALA A 319 11.90 42.16 -46.20
N ILE A 320 11.47 40.92 -46.45
CA ILE A 320 11.36 40.33 -47.79
C ILE A 320 10.32 41.11 -48.60
N SER A 321 9.12 41.33 -48.03
CA SER A 321 8.05 42.08 -48.69
C SER A 321 8.50 43.49 -49.08
N ARG A 322 9.15 44.23 -48.17
CA ARG A 322 9.69 45.56 -48.48
C ARG A 322 10.80 45.52 -49.54
N SER A 323 11.66 44.49 -49.50
CA SER A 323 12.80 44.37 -50.43
C SER A 323 12.40 44.02 -51.88
N ILE A 324 11.20 43.46 -52.08
CA ILE A 324 10.66 43.03 -53.38
C ILE A 324 9.55 43.98 -53.85
N THR A 325 8.53 44.21 -53.01
CA THR A 325 7.32 44.95 -53.39
C THR A 325 7.62 46.42 -53.68
N THR A 326 8.49 47.08 -52.90
CA THR A 326 8.79 48.50 -53.11
C THR A 326 9.52 48.76 -54.43
N PRO A 327 10.65 48.09 -54.76
CA PRO A 327 11.29 48.27 -56.07
C PRO A 327 10.38 47.89 -57.25
N LEU A 328 9.61 46.81 -57.11
CA LEU A 328 8.71 46.37 -58.17
C LEU A 328 7.59 47.39 -58.43
N ALA A 329 7.03 48.02 -57.38
CA ALA A 329 6.03 49.07 -57.52
C ALA A 329 6.59 50.30 -58.26
N THR A 330 7.84 50.71 -57.95
CA THR A 330 8.53 51.79 -58.67
C THR A 330 8.71 51.45 -60.16
N LEU A 331 9.18 50.23 -60.46
CA LEU A 331 9.35 49.75 -61.84
C LEU A 331 8.02 49.69 -62.61
N ILE A 332 6.93 49.21 -61.99
CA ILE A 332 5.58 49.19 -62.60
C ILE A 332 5.07 50.62 -62.85
N GLY A 333 5.26 51.52 -61.89
CA GLY A 333 4.86 52.92 -62.03
C GLY A 333 5.54 53.60 -63.22
N MET A 334 6.82 53.29 -63.46
CA MET A 334 7.56 53.78 -64.62
C MET A 334 7.10 53.15 -65.93
N SER A 335 6.89 51.82 -65.95
CA SER A 335 6.32 51.14 -67.11
C SER A 335 4.99 51.75 -67.54
N ASN A 336 4.11 52.09 -66.59
CA ASN A 336 2.83 52.74 -66.89
C ASN A 336 3.02 54.16 -67.48
N LYS A 337 3.99 54.93 -66.99
CA LYS A 337 4.32 56.26 -67.54
C LYS A 337 4.92 56.19 -68.95
N MET A 338 5.71 55.15 -69.24
CA MET A 338 6.30 54.89 -70.56
C MET A 338 5.22 54.49 -71.58
N VAL A 339 4.28 53.62 -71.20
CA VAL A 339 3.14 53.21 -72.06
C VAL A 339 2.17 54.37 -72.33
N ALA A 340 2.05 55.34 -71.42
CA ALA A 340 1.23 56.54 -71.61
C ALA A 340 1.84 57.58 -72.59
N GLY A 341 3.00 57.28 -73.21
CA GLY A 341 3.60 58.11 -74.26
C GLY A 341 4.23 59.42 -73.78
N ASN A 342 4.48 59.57 -72.47
CA ASN A 342 4.93 60.83 -71.86
C ASN A 342 6.40 60.73 -71.41
N LEU A 343 7.33 60.62 -72.37
CA LEU A 343 8.77 60.50 -72.12
C LEU A 343 9.42 61.77 -71.52
N SER A 344 8.77 62.93 -71.63
CA SER A 344 9.30 64.21 -71.13
C SER A 344 9.10 64.46 -69.63
N GLN A 345 8.39 63.59 -68.92
CA GLN A 345 8.25 63.63 -67.45
C GLN A 345 9.07 62.55 -66.73
N MET A 346 10.03 61.93 -67.41
CA MET A 346 10.84 60.85 -66.85
C MET A 346 11.75 61.26 -65.68
N VAL A 347 11.92 62.56 -65.39
CA VAL A 347 12.82 63.03 -64.33
C VAL A 347 12.09 63.97 -63.37
N ASP A 348 11.18 63.42 -62.58
CA ASP A 348 10.91 64.01 -61.26
C ASP A 348 12.11 63.69 -60.35
N ILE A 349 12.64 64.67 -59.61
CA ILE A 349 13.86 64.52 -58.79
C ILE A 349 13.71 63.36 -57.80
N LYS A 350 12.47 63.11 -57.33
CA LYS A 350 12.14 62.00 -56.43
C LYS A 350 12.20 60.63 -57.13
N SER A 351 11.81 60.55 -58.41
CA SER A 351 11.86 59.32 -59.21
C SER A 351 13.29 58.94 -59.61
N ARG A 352 14.17 59.94 -59.80
CA ARG A 352 15.58 59.72 -60.16
C ARG A 352 16.40 59.15 -59.00
N ASP A 353 16.14 59.58 -57.77
CA ASP A 353 16.83 59.11 -56.57
C ASP A 353 16.39 57.67 -56.22
N GLU A 354 15.10 57.38 -56.32
CA GLU A 354 14.56 56.02 -56.18
C GLU A 354 15.10 55.07 -57.28
N MET A 355 15.23 55.54 -58.52
CA MET A 355 15.81 54.76 -59.60
C MET A 355 17.30 54.50 -59.43
N SER A 356 18.06 55.51 -58.99
CA SER A 356 19.48 55.34 -58.70
C SER A 356 19.71 54.26 -57.63
N GLN A 357 18.79 54.13 -56.66
CA GLN A 357 18.86 53.06 -55.67
C GLN A 357 18.52 51.68 -56.25
N ILE A 358 17.65 51.59 -57.26
CA ILE A 358 17.30 50.32 -57.93
C ILE A 358 18.43 49.88 -58.87
N THR A 359 19.01 50.78 -59.67
CA THR A 359 20.08 50.46 -60.63
C THR A 359 21.38 50.00 -59.96
N LEU A 360 21.60 50.39 -58.71
CA LEU A 360 22.70 49.91 -57.86
C LEU A 360 22.53 48.46 -57.38
N ARG A 361 21.34 47.87 -57.51
CA ARG A 361 21.10 46.48 -57.11
C ARG A 361 21.68 45.51 -58.14
N GLN A 362 22.19 44.39 -57.65
CA GLN A 362 22.75 43.31 -58.49
C GLN A 362 21.78 42.14 -58.72
N ASP A 363 20.50 42.32 -58.38
CA ASP A 363 19.44 41.33 -58.58
C ASP A 363 18.60 41.64 -59.84
N GLU A 364 17.59 40.81 -60.11
CA GLU A 364 16.75 40.91 -61.31
C GLU A 364 16.04 42.28 -61.40
N MET A 365 15.70 42.89 -60.26
CA MET A 365 15.10 44.23 -60.23
C MET A 365 16.09 45.32 -60.63
N GLY A 366 17.37 45.17 -60.28
CA GLY A 366 18.44 46.06 -60.74
C GLY A 366 18.75 45.92 -62.22
N ASP A 367 18.69 44.69 -62.77
CA ASP A 367 18.79 44.45 -64.21
C ASP A 367 17.66 45.16 -64.98
N ILE A 368 16.41 45.02 -64.51
CA ILE A 368 15.24 45.70 -65.09
C ILE A 368 15.38 47.23 -64.96
N GLY A 369 15.82 47.72 -63.80
CA GLY A 369 16.04 49.16 -63.58
C GLY A 369 17.08 49.74 -64.53
N ARG A 370 18.22 49.06 -64.73
CA ARG A 370 19.26 49.49 -65.69
C ARG A 370 18.74 49.48 -67.14
N ALA A 371 17.89 48.52 -67.50
CA ALA A 371 17.28 48.48 -68.83
C ALA A 371 16.33 49.66 -69.06
N PHE A 372 15.53 50.05 -68.06
CA PHE A 372 14.67 51.23 -68.15
C PHE A 372 15.48 52.54 -68.18
N ASP A 373 16.56 52.64 -67.40
CA ASP A 373 17.45 53.81 -67.39
C ASP A 373 18.18 54.00 -68.73
N ALA A 374 18.46 52.90 -69.45
CA ALA A 374 19.03 52.94 -70.80
C ALA A 374 18.01 53.28 -71.91
N LEU A 375 16.70 53.18 -71.62
CA LEU A 375 15.60 53.47 -72.56
C LEU A 375 14.96 54.86 -72.36
N ALA A 376 15.21 55.48 -71.20
CA ALA A 376 14.86 56.86 -70.88
C ALA A 376 15.87 57.83 -71.51
#